data_AF-A0A656YW96-F1
#
_entry.id   AF-A0A656YW96-F1
#
_cell.length_a   1.000
_cell.length_b   1.000
_cell.length_c   1.000
_cell.angle_alpha   90.00
_cell.angle_beta   90.00
_cell.angle_gamma   90.00
#
_symmetry.space_group_name_H-M   'P 1'
#
loop_
_entity.id
_entity.type
_entity.pdbx_description
1 polymer ?
#
loop_
_entity_poly.entity_id
_entity_poly.type
_entity_poly.pdbx_seq_one_letter_code
_entity_poly.pdbx_strand_id
1 'polypeptide(L)' 'NREGLDFVCEECGYELHADLNGARNIEHKIRDFRHDLESQGSCQPPDVDGVKATSATASRGAEPQASS' A
#
# COMPACT_ATOMS: atom_id res chain seq x y z
N ASN A 1 20.74 -23.63 11.31
CA ASN A 1 19.86 -23.81 10.14
C ASN A 1 20.40 -22.92 9.01
N ARG A 2 21.13 -23.47 8.04
CA ARG A 2 21.62 -22.75 6.84
C ARG A 2 20.88 -23.22 5.57
N GLU A 3 19.75 -23.91 5.75
CA GLU A 3 19.01 -24.62 4.70
C GLU A 3 18.04 -23.71 3.91
N GLY A 4 17.92 -22.43 4.27
CA GLY A 4 16.91 -21.51 3.72
C GLY A 4 17.42 -20.59 2.61
N LEU A 5 18.29 -21.07 1.73
CA LEU A 5 18.81 -20.28 0.61
C LEU A 5 17.81 -20.14 -0.53
N ASP A 6 16.87 -21.07 -0.64
CA ASP A 6 15.91 -21.14 -1.74
C ASP A 6 14.48 -20.95 -1.23
N PHE A 7 13.71 -20.26 -2.06
CA PHE A 7 12.29 -20.03 -1.94
C PHE A 7 11.60 -20.80 -3.06
N VAL A 8 10.58 -21.58 -2.71
CA VAL A 8 9.71 -22.26 -3.67
C VAL A 8 8.29 -21.79 -3.43
N CYS A 9 7.62 -21.31 -4.47
CA CYS A 9 6.21 -20.99 -4.40
C CYS A 9 5.39 -22.29 -4.29
N GLU A 10 4.60 -22.43 -3.23
CA GLU A 10 3.79 -23.63 -3.00
C GLU A 10 2.67 -23.82 -4.03
N GLU A 11 2.23 -22.74 -4.68
CA GLU A 11 1.13 -22.78 -5.65
C GLU A 11 1.60 -23.11 -7.07
N CYS A 12 2.65 -22.44 -7.56
CA CYS A 12 3.13 -22.59 -8.94
C CYS A 12 4.48 -23.30 -9.09
N GLY A 13 5.14 -23.63 -7.98
CA GLY A 13 6.45 -24.31 -7.97
C GLY A 13 7.62 -23.43 -8.43
N TYR A 14 7.41 -22.12 -8.62
CA TYR A 14 8.49 -21.21 -9.02
C TYR A 14 9.55 -21.14 -7.93
N GLU A 15 10.81 -21.32 -8.34
CA GLU A 15 11.96 -21.37 -7.44
C GLU A 15 12.88 -20.16 -7.64
N LEU A 16 13.35 -19.58 -6.53
CA LEU A 16 14.26 -18.43 -6.52
C LEU A 16 15.07 -18.44 -5.23
N HIS A 17 16.26 -17.83 -5.20
CA HIS A 17 16.94 -17.61 -3.93
C HIS A 17 16.11 -16.74 -2.98
N ALA A 18 16.00 -17.17 -1.72
CA ALA A 18 15.19 -16.54 -0.69
C ALA A 18 15.60 -15.07 -0.45
N ASP A 19 16.90 -14.76 -0.43
CA ASP A 19 17.41 -13.40 -0.26
C ASP A 19 17.05 -12.50 -1.45
N LEU A 20 17.14 -13.02 -2.67
CA LEU A 20 16.75 -12.29 -3.88
C LEU A 20 15.23 -12.05 -3.92
N ASN A 21 14.45 -13.05 -3.52
CA ASN A 21 13.00 -12.92 -3.37
C ASN A 21 12.65 -11.84 -2.34
N GLY A 22 13.33 -11.86 -1.18
CA GLY A 22 13.18 -10.86 -0.12
C GLY A 22 13.50 -9.44 -0.60
N ALA A 23 14.63 -9.25 -1.29
CA ALA A 23 15.03 -7.95 -1.83
C ALA A 23 14.00 -7.39 -2.81
N ARG A 24 13.49 -8.22 -3.73
CA ARG A 24 12.45 -7.83 -4.69
C ARG A 24 11.14 -7.47 -4.02
N ASN A 25 10.72 -8.22 -3.00
CA ASN A 25 9.49 -7.94 -2.26
C ASN A 25 9.57 -6.58 -1.54
N ILE A 26 10.71 -6.27 -0.94
CA ILE A 26 10.94 -4.97 -0.29
C ILE A 26 10.89 -3.85 -1.33
N GLU A 27 11.64 -3.99 -2.43
CA GLU A 27 11.67 -2.99 -3.50
C GLU A 27 10.28 -2.70 -4.06
N HIS A 28 9.52 -3.76 -4.37
CA HIS A 28 8.18 -3.66 -4.92
C HIS A 28 7.25 -2.92 -3.96
N LYS A 29 7.23 -3.29 -2.68
CA LYS A 29 6.36 -2.66 -1.68
C LYS A 29 6.67 -1.18 -1.48
N ILE A 30 7.94 -0.80 -1.48
CA ILE A 30 8.35 0.61 -1.36
C ILE A 30 7.97 1.41 -2.61
N ARG A 31 8.11 0.82 -3.79
CA ARG A 31 7.72 1.45 -5.05
C ARG A 31 6.22 1.71 -5.10
N ASP A 32 5.42 0.72 -4.75
CA ASP A 32 3.96 0.83 -4.75
C ASP A 32 3.50 1.86 -3.71
N PHE A 33 4.05 1.82 -2.49
CA PHE A 33 3.73 2.81 -1.47
C PHE A 33 4.04 4.25 -1.92
N ARG A 34 5.17 4.47 -2.59
CA ARG A 34 5.51 5.79 -3.13
C ARG A 34 4.53 6.21 -4.22
N HIS A 35 4.22 5.31 -5.15
CA HIS A 35 3.25 5.57 -6.20
C HIS A 35 1.88 5.93 -5.63
N ASP A 36 1.41 5.22 -4.60
CA ASP A 36 0.15 5.49 -3.93
C ASP A 36 0.14 6.87 -3.25
N LEU A 37 1.23 7.25 -2.60
CA LEU A 37 1.37 8.58 -1.99
C LEU A 37 1.38 9.70 -3.04
N GLU A 38 2.12 9.51 -4.14
CA GLU A 38 2.17 10.46 -5.25
C GLU A 38 0.80 10.59 -5.93
N SER A 39 0.07 9.49 -6.07
CA SER A 39 -1.25 9.43 -6.69
C SER A 39 -2.36 10.05 -5.83
N GLN A 40 -2.24 9.99 -4.50
CA GLN A 40 -3.21 10.61 -3.58
C GLN A 40 -3.18 12.15 -3.64
N GLY A 41 -2.15 12.73 -4.26
CA GLY A 41 -1.99 14.18 -4.34
C GLY A 41 -1.64 14.81 -2.99
N SER A 42 -1.21 16.06 -3.04
CA SER A 42 -0.93 16.84 -1.84
C SER A 42 -2.25 17.32 -1.22
N CYS A 43 -2.60 16.84 -0.02
CA CYS A 43 -3.49 17.57 0.88
C CYS A 43 -2.78 18.87 1.28
N GLN A 44 -2.82 19.90 0.44
CA GLN A 44 -2.42 21.23 0.90
C GLN A 44 -3.39 21.60 2.02
N PRO A 45 -2.89 22.07 3.18
CA PRO A 45 -3.78 22.67 4.17
C PRO A 45 -4.58 23.76 3.46
N PRO A 46 -5.90 23.89 3.72
CA PRO A 46 -6.69 24.92 3.06
C PRO A 46 -6.03 26.27 3.29
N ASP A 47 -5.91 27.08 2.24
CA ASP A 47 -5.39 28.44 2.34
C ASP A 47 -6.26 29.20 3.36
N VAL A 48 -5.72 29.47 4.54
CA VAL A 48 -6.48 30.06 5.67
C VAL A 48 -6.71 31.56 5.54
N ASP A 49 -6.40 32.15 4.39
CA ASP A 49 -6.67 33.56 4.09
C ASP A 49 -7.87 33.71 3.15
N GLY A 50 -9.08 33.54 3.72
CA GLY A 50 -10.27 34.13 3.13
C GLY A 50 -11.52 33.25 3.11
N VAL A 51 -12.44 33.57 4.02
CA VAL A 51 -13.89 33.34 3.92
C VAL A 51 -14.46 31.98 4.37
N LYS A 52 -15.08 32.03 5.55
CA LYS A 52 -16.12 31.15 6.14
C LYS A 52 -16.56 29.94 5.30
N ALA A 53 -15.89 28.79 5.50
CA ALA A 53 -16.39 27.49 5.06
C ALA A 53 -17.45 26.98 6.05
N THR A 54 -18.70 26.85 5.57
CA THR A 54 -19.75 26.11 6.27
C THR A 54 -19.38 24.63 6.29
N SER A 55 -19.31 24.05 7.48
CA SER A 55 -19.07 22.63 7.73
C SER A 55 -20.13 21.75 7.05
N ALA A 56 -19.80 21.17 5.90
CA ALA A 56 -20.51 20.01 5.37
C ALA A 56 -19.64 18.78 5.61
N THR A 57 -20.07 18.01 6.60
CA THR A 57 -19.57 16.72 7.07
C THR A 57 -19.11 15.79 5.94
N ALA A 58 -17.82 15.44 5.93
CA ALA A 58 -17.31 14.31 5.16
C ALA A 58 -17.81 13.01 5.80
N SER A 59 -18.74 12.33 5.12
CA SER A 59 -19.26 11.03 5.49
C SER A 59 -18.14 10.00 5.53
N ARG A 60 -17.88 9.45 6.72
CA ARG A 60 -17.03 8.28 6.91
C ARG A 60 -17.63 7.08 6.15
N GLY A 61 -16.75 6.26 5.60
CA GLY A 61 -17.08 5.10 4.78
C GLY A 61 -18.11 4.17 5.43
N ALA A 62 -19.06 3.74 4.62
CA ALA A 62 -19.87 2.58 4.90
C ALA A 62 -19.15 1.35 4.34
N GLU A 63 -18.67 0.48 5.23
CA GLU A 63 -18.49 -0.94 4.90
C GLU A 63 -19.88 -1.60 4.96
N PRO A 64 -20.28 -2.40 3.96
CA PRO A 64 -21.19 -3.49 4.19
C PRO A 64 -20.45 -4.83 4.12
N GLN A 65 -20.73 -5.62 5.13
CA GLN A 65 -20.17 -6.94 5.40
C GLN A 65 -20.44 -7.97 4.29
N ALA A 66 -19.60 -9.01 4.31
CA ALA A 66 -19.68 -10.24 3.54
C ALA A 66 -21.09 -10.86 3.46
N SER A 67 -21.33 -11.61 2.38
CA SER A 67 -22.37 -12.64 2.35
C SER A 67 -21.92 -13.85 1.53
N SER A 68 -22.05 -14.99 2.21
CA SER A 68 -22.01 -16.43 1.88
C SER A 68 -21.48 -16.93 0.54
#